data_AF-A0A0F9FEP9-F1
#
_entry.id   AF-A0A0F9FEP9-F1
#
_cell.length_a   1.000
_cell.length_b   1.000
_cell.length_c   1.000
_cell.angle_alpha   90.00
_cell.angle_beta   90.00
_cell.angle_gamma   90.00
#
_symmetry.space_group_name_H-M   'P 1'
#
loop_
_entity.id
_entity.type
_entity.pdbx_description
1 polymer ?
#
loop_
_entity_poly.entity_id
_entity_poly.type
_entity_poly.pdbx_seq_one_letter_code
_entity_poly.pdbx_strand_id
1 'polypeptide(L)'
;MDIKKATTFFFILFFTYFFVATNYIQVGNTQNSSEIEENEVKLSSTDLPDKVYTFLAPKTDLIFGDLFLEKYYKYYIYVELVTPHNCTLTITLWDPDNKQYDIFENNLFIDPEDADMGSYFETPFGTALSGDYTIKFSVSTLENLNLYIKIEKGPKSLYDKIPMEEQENIVLYHVTRFSNGMNQPHNITLKTDYMYKFYIGRVSPVSIINNSHVDTIYILTDPEGIKFTIFTNETLTIINDVDTFKFGTAIAGTYQVNLTVHGQVQYTNIGYAIIEFRRISELVDPNMTVIPDPEPVNNTHFQKNVFSMPQEWNTGIVVLFGGIVVIIFVVVVKNRKPNVEFNERINKFGQNRKEKTEN
;
A
#
# COMPACT_ATOMS: atom_id res chain seq x y z
N MET A 1 -26.32 -42.65 26.29
CA MET A 1 -26.90 -41.37 25.81
C MET A 1 -27.23 -41.57 24.34
N ASP A 2 -28.52 -41.67 24.00
CA ASP A 2 -28.96 -42.09 22.66
C ASP A 2 -28.64 -41.05 21.59
N ILE A 3 -27.89 -41.46 20.56
CA ILE A 3 -27.45 -40.63 19.43
C ILE A 3 -28.65 -39.97 18.70
N LYS A 4 -29.84 -40.59 18.75
CA LYS A 4 -31.09 -40.02 18.21
C LYS A 4 -31.65 -38.85 19.02
N LYS A 5 -31.44 -38.83 20.34
CA LYS A 5 -31.86 -37.69 21.20
C LYS A 5 -30.92 -36.50 21.03
N ALA A 6 -29.61 -36.76 20.85
CA ALA A 6 -28.62 -35.71 20.62
C ALA A 6 -28.83 -34.99 19.27
N THR A 7 -29.17 -35.72 18.21
CA THR A 7 -29.46 -35.13 16.88
C THR A 7 -30.74 -34.29 16.87
N THR A 8 -31.78 -34.73 17.58
CA THR A 8 -33.03 -33.97 17.70
C THR A 8 -32.82 -32.67 18.49
N PHE A 9 -32.02 -32.73 19.57
CA PHE A 9 -31.69 -31.56 20.38
C PHE A 9 -30.86 -30.54 19.59
N PHE A 10 -29.89 -31.00 18.79
CA PHE A 10 -29.08 -30.13 17.93
C PHE A 10 -29.91 -29.44 16.85
N PHE A 11 -30.89 -30.15 16.27
CA PHE A 11 -31.79 -29.57 15.26
C PHE A 11 -32.67 -28.46 15.83
N ILE A 12 -33.20 -28.65 17.04
CA ILE A 12 -34.02 -27.64 17.72
C ILE A 12 -33.19 -26.40 18.05
N LEU A 13 -31.94 -26.58 18.49
CA LEU A 13 -31.03 -25.50 18.85
C LEU A 13 -30.57 -24.70 17.61
N PHE A 14 -30.34 -25.39 16.49
CA PHE A 14 -30.03 -24.73 15.21
C PHE A 14 -31.24 -23.97 14.65
N PHE A 15 -32.44 -24.54 14.74
CA PHE A 15 -33.67 -23.86 14.28
C PHE A 15 -34.03 -22.65 15.12
N THR A 16 -33.87 -22.72 16.45
CA THR A 16 -34.11 -21.57 17.34
C THR A 16 -33.11 -20.46 17.12
N TYR A 17 -31.82 -20.78 16.89
CA TYR A 17 -30.83 -19.77 16.50
C TYR A 17 -31.15 -19.13 15.15
N PHE A 18 -31.59 -19.92 14.17
CA PHE A 18 -31.97 -19.40 12.85
C PHE A 18 -33.24 -18.53 12.90
N PHE A 19 -34.22 -18.88 13.74
CA PHE A 19 -35.44 -18.09 13.92
C PHE A 19 -35.18 -16.77 14.67
N VAL A 20 -34.26 -16.77 15.65
CA VAL A 20 -33.84 -15.54 16.33
C VAL A 20 -33.02 -14.64 15.39
N ALA A 21 -32.11 -15.22 14.59
CA ALA A 21 -31.31 -14.46 13.63
C ALA A 21 -32.17 -13.83 12.51
N THR A 22 -33.18 -14.55 12.01
CA THR A 22 -34.10 -13.99 10.99
C THR A 22 -35.05 -12.94 11.55
N ASN A 23 -35.52 -13.07 12.80
CA ASN A 23 -36.28 -11.99 13.46
C ASN A 23 -35.40 -10.77 13.78
N TYR A 24 -34.10 -10.96 14.08
CA TYR A 24 -33.17 -9.84 14.24
C TYR A 24 -32.94 -9.09 12.91
N ILE A 25 -32.86 -9.82 11.80
CA ILE A 25 -32.74 -9.24 10.45
C ILE A 25 -34.05 -8.54 10.02
N GLN A 26 -35.21 -9.02 10.46
CA GLN A 26 -36.51 -8.44 10.07
C GLN A 26 -36.93 -7.24 10.96
N VAL A 27 -36.49 -7.20 12.23
CA VAL A 27 -36.62 -6.00 13.08
C VAL A 27 -35.62 -4.91 12.69
N GLY A 28 -34.49 -5.28 12.06
CA GLY A 28 -33.52 -4.34 11.48
C GLY A 28 -33.93 -3.72 10.13
N ASN A 29 -35.03 -4.16 9.51
CA ASN A 29 -35.45 -3.70 8.17
C ASN A 29 -36.89 -3.17 8.10
N THR A 30 -37.49 -2.85 9.25
CA THR A 30 -38.67 -1.97 9.29
C THR A 30 -38.20 -0.54 9.59
N GLN A 31 -37.34 -0.01 8.71
CA GLN A 31 -37.07 1.42 8.70
C GLN A 31 -38.34 2.08 8.16
N ASN A 32 -39.11 2.70 9.05
CA ASN A 32 -40.01 3.76 8.64
C ASN A 32 -39.20 4.68 7.72
N SER A 33 -39.63 4.82 6.46
CA SER A 33 -39.19 5.92 5.61
C SER A 33 -39.81 7.20 6.17
N SER A 34 -39.36 7.63 7.34
CA SER A 34 -39.32 9.06 7.62
C SER A 34 -38.20 9.58 6.74
N GLU A 35 -38.52 10.50 5.84
CA GLU A 35 -37.54 11.38 5.21
C GLU A 35 -36.60 11.88 6.33
N ILE A 36 -35.40 11.31 6.41
CA ILE A 36 -34.35 11.85 7.27
C ILE A 36 -33.90 13.09 6.52
N GLU A 37 -34.29 14.26 7.02
CA GLU A 37 -33.67 15.52 6.60
C GLU A 37 -32.16 15.38 6.82
N GLU A 38 -31.40 15.20 5.73
CA GLU A 38 -29.95 15.29 5.80
C GLU A 38 -29.61 16.74 6.18
N ASN A 39 -29.11 16.92 7.40
CA ASN A 39 -28.58 18.20 7.84
C ASN A 39 -27.26 18.45 7.12
N GLU A 40 -27.33 19.15 5.99
CA GLU A 40 -26.18 19.62 5.23
C GLU A 40 -25.84 21.05 5.64
N VAL A 41 -24.62 21.27 6.12
CA VAL A 41 -24.09 22.61 6.39
C VAL A 41 -23.00 22.90 5.37
N LYS A 42 -23.30 23.80 4.42
CA LYS A 42 -22.33 24.28 3.43
C LYS A 42 -21.73 25.60 3.88
N LEU A 43 -20.40 25.63 3.98
CA LEU A 43 -19.62 26.82 4.29
C LEU A 43 -18.81 27.23 3.06
N SER A 44 -18.96 28.50 2.66
CA SER A 44 -18.07 29.16 1.69
C SER A 44 -17.07 30.01 2.47
N SER A 45 -15.82 29.59 2.51
CA SER A 45 -14.71 30.33 3.14
C SER A 45 -13.45 30.07 2.34
N THR A 46 -12.71 31.14 2.04
CA THR A 46 -11.36 31.05 1.48
C THR A 46 -10.34 30.62 2.54
N ASP A 47 -10.65 30.83 3.81
CA ASP A 47 -9.76 30.51 4.92
C ASP A 47 -9.85 29.02 5.25
N LEU A 48 -8.69 28.42 5.51
CA LEU A 48 -8.61 27.03 5.96
C LEU A 48 -9.29 26.90 7.34
N PRO A 49 -10.13 25.89 7.55
CA PRO A 49 -10.84 25.72 8.81
C PRO A 49 -9.89 25.44 9.97
N ASP A 50 -10.16 26.06 11.11
CA ASP A 50 -9.54 25.77 12.42
C ASP A 50 -10.61 26.09 13.49
N LYS A 51 -11.51 25.14 13.72
CA LYS A 51 -12.67 25.36 14.60
C LYS A 51 -13.36 24.05 15.03
N VAL A 52 -14.11 24.14 16.11
CA VAL A 52 -15.07 23.11 16.55
C VAL A 52 -16.42 23.28 15.83
N TYR A 53 -16.94 22.17 15.31
CA TYR A 53 -18.25 22.08 14.65
C TYR A 53 -19.15 21.08 15.35
N THR A 54 -20.45 21.39 15.43
CA THR A 54 -21.46 20.51 15.99
C THR A 54 -22.12 19.68 14.89
N PHE A 55 -22.19 18.37 15.10
CA PHE A 55 -22.84 17.40 14.22
C PHE A 55 -24.06 16.84 14.93
N LEU A 56 -25.20 16.83 14.24
CA LEU A 56 -26.47 16.34 14.76
C LEU A 56 -26.66 14.87 14.38
N ALA A 57 -27.17 14.10 15.34
CA ALA A 57 -27.60 12.73 15.08
C ALA A 57 -28.85 12.71 14.16
N PRO A 58 -29.05 11.66 13.33
CA PRO A 58 -28.18 10.48 13.21
C PRO A 58 -27.02 10.69 12.23
N LYS A 59 -27.12 11.70 11.35
CA LYS A 59 -26.17 11.97 10.28
C LYS A 59 -26.13 13.48 9.99
N THR A 60 -24.93 14.02 9.84
CA THR A 60 -24.70 15.41 9.41
C THR A 60 -23.52 15.46 8.46
N ASP A 61 -23.66 16.21 7.37
CA ASP A 61 -22.60 16.48 6.41
C ASP A 61 -22.14 17.94 6.58
N LEU A 62 -20.84 18.13 6.82
CA LEU A 62 -20.19 19.45 6.80
C LEU A 62 -19.35 19.57 5.53
N ILE A 63 -19.66 20.57 4.71
CA ILE A 63 -19.01 20.76 3.40
C ILE A 63 -18.35 22.13 3.35
N PHE A 64 -17.06 22.14 3.02
CA PHE A 64 -16.34 23.36 2.62
C PHE A 64 -16.19 23.35 1.10
N GLY A 65 -16.87 24.28 0.42
CA GLY A 65 -17.06 24.23 -1.04
C GLY A 65 -16.03 24.98 -1.89
N ASP A 66 -15.20 25.84 -1.29
CA ASP A 66 -14.35 26.79 -2.02
C ASP A 66 -12.97 26.93 -1.33
N LEU A 67 -12.37 25.81 -0.93
CA LEU A 67 -11.06 25.82 -0.27
C LEU A 67 -9.96 25.96 -1.31
N PHE A 68 -9.41 27.16 -1.46
CA PHE A 68 -8.29 27.38 -2.36
C PHE A 68 -7.02 26.71 -1.84
N LEU A 69 -6.57 25.66 -2.52
CA LEU A 69 -5.31 24.99 -2.21
C LEU A 69 -4.30 25.23 -3.35
N GLU A 70 -3.10 25.68 -2.99
CA GLU A 70 -1.98 25.84 -3.92
C GLU A 70 -1.37 24.49 -4.31
N LYS A 71 -1.04 24.33 -5.60
CA LYS A 71 -0.31 23.17 -6.15
C LYS A 71 1.04 22.99 -5.46
N TYR A 72 1.49 21.74 -5.35
CA TYR A 72 2.77 21.32 -4.78
C TYR A 72 2.88 21.46 -3.27
N TYR A 73 1.87 21.95 -2.56
CA TYR A 73 1.89 21.99 -1.10
C TYR A 73 1.19 20.78 -0.50
N LYS A 74 1.55 20.45 0.73
CA LYS A 74 0.79 19.52 1.57
C LYS A 74 -0.23 20.31 2.38
N TYR A 75 -1.36 19.70 2.64
CA TYR A 75 -2.35 20.18 3.60
C TYR A 75 -2.61 19.09 4.60
N TYR A 76 -2.38 19.38 5.88
CA TYR A 76 -2.65 18.47 6.97
C TYR A 76 -4.10 18.62 7.37
N ILE A 77 -4.88 17.55 7.22
CA ILE A 77 -6.27 17.49 7.63
C ILE A 77 -6.30 16.78 8.98
N TYR A 78 -6.69 17.53 10.01
CA TYR A 78 -6.75 17.09 11.39
C TYR A 78 -8.21 17.08 11.87
N VAL A 79 -8.61 15.99 12.51
CA VAL A 79 -9.92 15.85 13.16
C VAL A 79 -9.74 15.23 14.54
N GLU A 80 -10.38 15.81 15.55
CA GLU A 80 -10.39 15.31 16.92
C GLU A 80 -11.81 15.28 17.46
N LEU A 81 -12.15 14.17 18.12
CA LEU A 81 -13.41 14.03 18.83
C LEU A 81 -13.33 14.74 20.19
N VAL A 82 -14.12 15.80 20.38
CA VAL A 82 -14.05 16.67 21.58
C VAL A 82 -15.30 16.55 22.48
N THR A 83 -16.06 15.48 22.31
CA THR A 83 -17.26 15.14 23.09
C THR A 83 -17.31 13.65 23.35
N PRO A 84 -17.98 13.17 24.42
CA PRO A 84 -17.88 11.79 24.87
C PRO A 84 -18.65 10.76 24.02
N HIS A 85 -18.99 11.09 22.77
CA HIS A 85 -19.86 10.30 21.89
C HIS A 85 -19.06 9.76 20.70
N ASN A 86 -19.16 8.45 20.47
CA ASN A 86 -18.50 7.82 19.33
C ASN A 86 -19.20 8.17 18.01
N CYS A 87 -18.45 8.11 16.92
CA CYS A 87 -19.02 8.29 15.58
C CYS A 87 -18.28 7.52 14.51
N THR A 88 -18.94 7.34 13.37
CA THR A 88 -18.29 6.97 12.12
C THR A 88 -18.06 8.25 11.33
N LEU A 89 -16.81 8.48 10.91
CA LEU A 89 -16.41 9.63 10.11
C LEU A 89 -15.92 9.16 8.74
N THR A 90 -16.46 9.78 7.70
CA THR A 90 -15.95 9.70 6.33
C THR A 90 -15.49 11.08 5.88
N ILE A 91 -14.27 11.17 5.36
CA ILE A 91 -13.72 12.39 4.77
C ILE A 91 -13.52 12.15 3.27
N THR A 92 -14.21 12.96 2.46
CA THR A 92 -14.11 12.91 1.01
C THR A 92 -13.68 14.27 0.48
N LEU A 93 -12.72 14.28 -0.44
CA LEU A 93 -12.19 15.49 -1.05
C LEU A 93 -12.35 15.42 -2.57
N TRP A 94 -12.78 16.52 -3.17
CA TRP A 94 -12.82 16.72 -4.61
C TRP A 94 -11.83 17.80 -5.00
N ASP A 95 -11.02 17.50 -6.01
CA ASP A 95 -10.11 18.48 -6.58
C ASP A 95 -10.80 19.45 -7.57
N PRO A 96 -10.09 20.48 -8.09
CA PRO A 96 -10.69 21.48 -8.97
C PRO A 96 -11.30 20.92 -10.27
N ASP A 97 -10.95 19.70 -10.68
CA ASP A 97 -11.56 19.01 -11.82
C ASP A 97 -12.67 18.03 -11.40
N ASN A 98 -13.15 18.13 -10.15
CA ASN A 98 -14.13 17.27 -9.52
C ASN A 98 -13.71 15.78 -9.44
N LYS A 99 -12.41 15.50 -9.29
CA LYS A 99 -11.96 14.12 -9.03
C LYS A 99 -11.99 13.83 -7.54
N GLN A 100 -12.66 12.75 -7.18
CA GLN A 100 -12.88 12.34 -5.81
C GLN A 100 -11.70 11.55 -5.25
N TYR A 101 -11.34 11.88 -4.02
CA TYR A 101 -10.41 11.16 -3.17
C TYR A 101 -11.14 10.84 -1.86
N ASP A 102 -11.25 9.56 -1.55
CA ASP A 102 -11.69 9.14 -0.24
C ASP A 102 -10.47 9.16 0.68
N ILE A 103 -10.46 10.08 1.64
CA ILE A 103 -9.30 10.39 2.47
C ILE A 103 -9.27 9.51 3.72
N PHE A 104 -10.44 9.30 4.31
CA PHE A 104 -10.60 8.58 5.56
C PHE A 104 -11.99 7.97 5.66
N GLU A 105 -12.06 6.78 6.24
CA GLU A 105 -13.31 6.13 6.61
C GLU A 105 -13.04 5.24 7.83
N ASN A 106 -13.42 5.70 9.02
CA ASN A 106 -13.27 4.91 10.23
C ASN A 106 -14.16 5.43 11.37
N ASN A 107 -14.19 4.68 12.48
CA ASN A 107 -14.81 5.12 13.72
C ASN A 107 -13.84 5.97 14.54
N LEU A 108 -14.34 7.10 15.05
CA LEU A 108 -13.72 7.86 16.12
C LEU A 108 -14.42 7.51 17.43
N PHE A 109 -13.63 7.17 18.44
CA PHE A 109 -14.08 6.78 19.77
C PHE A 109 -13.28 7.52 20.85
N ILE A 110 -13.84 7.58 22.06
CA ILE A 110 -13.09 7.98 23.26
C ILE A 110 -12.30 6.78 23.77
N ASP A 111 -11.03 6.99 24.13
CA ASP A 111 -10.22 5.93 24.72
C ASP A 111 -10.87 5.46 26.05
N PRO A 112 -11.23 4.18 26.19
CA PRO A 112 -11.79 3.67 27.45
C PRO A 112 -10.81 3.73 28.63
N GLU A 113 -9.49 3.82 28.38
CA GLU A 113 -8.45 3.93 29.42
C GLU A 113 -8.10 5.39 29.76
N ASP A 114 -8.45 6.34 28.88
CA ASP A 114 -8.26 7.79 29.07
C ASP A 114 -9.48 8.56 28.55
N ALA A 115 -10.51 8.68 29.39
CA ALA A 115 -11.78 9.30 29.04
C ALA A 115 -11.67 10.81 28.70
N ASP A 116 -10.53 11.43 29.00
CA ASP A 116 -10.24 12.82 28.66
C ASP A 116 -9.58 12.96 27.28
N MET A 117 -9.20 11.85 26.62
CA MET A 117 -8.63 11.84 25.27
C MET A 117 -9.58 11.19 24.26
N GLY A 118 -10.19 12.04 23.43
CA GLY A 118 -10.85 11.58 22.21
C GLY A 118 -9.83 11.12 21.18
N SER A 119 -10.17 10.09 20.40
CA SER A 119 -9.36 9.73 19.24
C SER A 119 -9.23 10.91 18.28
N TYR A 120 -8.04 11.03 17.70
CA TYR A 120 -7.74 11.99 16.66
C TYR A 120 -7.24 11.29 15.41
N PHE A 121 -7.39 11.96 14.29
CA PHE A 121 -6.89 11.55 13.00
C PHE A 121 -6.18 12.72 12.34
N GLU A 122 -4.97 12.48 11.86
CA GLU A 122 -4.23 13.44 11.04
C GLU A 122 -3.76 12.75 9.77
N THR A 123 -3.99 13.38 8.62
CA THR A 123 -3.47 12.88 7.35
C THR A 123 -3.00 14.01 6.44
N PRO A 124 -1.87 13.82 5.74
CA PRO A 124 -1.38 14.76 4.76
C PRO A 124 -2.05 14.54 3.39
N PHE A 125 -2.45 15.63 2.73
CA PHE A 125 -2.90 15.65 1.34
C PHE A 125 -2.03 16.58 0.50
N GLY A 126 -1.24 16.02 -0.42
CA GLY A 126 -0.42 16.74 -1.38
C GLY A 126 -1.18 17.10 -2.64
N THR A 127 -1.18 18.38 -3.00
CA THR A 127 -1.97 18.90 -4.12
C THR A 127 -1.24 18.78 -5.47
N ALA A 128 -1.91 18.17 -6.44
CA ALA A 128 -1.45 18.11 -7.82
C ALA A 128 -1.90 19.31 -8.68
N LEU A 129 -2.90 20.07 -8.23
CA LEU A 129 -3.48 21.21 -8.94
C LEU A 129 -3.59 22.41 -7.97
N SER A 130 -3.60 23.62 -8.52
CA SER A 130 -4.02 24.80 -7.75
C SER A 130 -5.47 25.09 -8.08
N GLY A 131 -6.26 25.50 -7.11
CA GLY A 131 -7.64 25.92 -7.32
C GLY A 131 -8.52 25.60 -6.14
N ASP A 132 -9.81 25.66 -6.37
CA ASP A 132 -10.83 25.46 -5.34
C ASP A 132 -11.13 23.97 -5.18
N TYR A 133 -10.84 23.46 -3.99
CA TYR A 133 -11.15 22.10 -3.58
C TYR A 133 -12.45 22.12 -2.77
N THR A 134 -13.21 21.02 -2.86
CA THR A 134 -14.33 20.75 -1.96
C THR A 134 -13.91 19.64 -1.00
N ILE A 135 -14.15 19.80 0.30
CA ILE A 135 -13.99 18.72 1.28
C ILE A 135 -15.27 18.54 2.07
N LYS A 136 -15.66 17.29 2.26
CA LYS A 136 -16.84 16.89 3.01
C LYS A 136 -16.47 15.98 4.16
N PHE A 137 -16.99 16.32 5.33
CA PHE A 137 -16.95 15.50 6.53
C PHE A 137 -18.37 14.96 6.76
N SER A 138 -18.54 13.66 6.53
CA SER A 138 -19.80 12.95 6.78
C SER A 138 -19.70 12.22 8.11
N VAL A 139 -20.52 12.62 9.07
CA VAL A 139 -20.52 12.05 10.43
C VAL A 139 -21.82 11.30 10.67
N SER A 140 -21.72 10.05 11.09
CA SER A 140 -22.84 9.24 11.56
C SER A 140 -22.68 8.93 13.05
N THR A 141 -23.70 9.21 13.85
CA THR A 141 -23.65 9.06 15.32
C THR A 141 -25.04 8.85 15.93
N LEU A 142 -25.09 8.40 17.18
CA LEU A 142 -26.33 8.20 17.95
C LEU A 142 -26.75 9.45 18.74
N GLU A 143 -25.78 10.26 19.18
CA GLU A 143 -26.00 11.50 19.91
C GLU A 143 -25.32 12.68 19.22
N ASN A 144 -25.80 13.89 19.47
CA ASN A 144 -25.13 15.09 18.99
C ASN A 144 -23.71 15.17 19.56
N LEU A 145 -22.75 15.51 18.71
CA LEU A 145 -21.34 15.56 19.09
C LEU A 145 -20.66 16.77 18.48
N ASN A 146 -19.46 17.06 18.97
CA ASN A 146 -18.60 18.09 18.40
C ASN A 146 -17.29 17.46 17.91
N LEU A 147 -16.84 17.89 16.73
CA LEU A 147 -15.50 17.59 16.22
C LEU A 147 -14.72 18.88 16.10
N TYR A 148 -13.48 18.87 16.56
CA TYR A 148 -12.50 19.88 16.19
C TYR A 148 -11.91 19.52 14.83
N ILE A 149 -11.99 20.43 13.87
CA ILE A 149 -11.48 20.26 12.50
C ILE A 149 -10.50 21.38 12.22
N LYS A 150 -9.29 20.98 11.81
CA LYS A 150 -8.23 21.89 11.37
C LYS A 150 -7.65 21.44 10.04
N ILE A 151 -7.49 22.37 9.11
CA ILE A 151 -6.71 22.17 7.89
C ILE A 151 -5.57 23.18 7.89
N GLU A 152 -4.34 22.69 7.75
CA GLU A 152 -3.14 23.54 7.77
C GLU A 152 -2.29 23.33 6.52
N LYS A 153 -1.85 24.44 5.91
CA LYS A 153 -0.87 24.39 4.82
C LYS A 153 0.50 24.01 5.37
N GLY A 154 1.02 22.90 4.90
CA GLY A 154 2.32 22.34 5.24
C GLY A 154 3.43 22.65 4.22
N PRO A 155 4.53 21.87 4.24
CA PRO A 155 5.66 22.00 3.34
C PRO A 155 5.32 21.61 1.89
N LYS A 156 6.24 21.88 0.96
CA LYS A 156 6.13 21.43 -0.44
C LYS A 156 6.25 19.90 -0.51
N SER A 157 5.29 19.29 -1.21
CA SER A 157 5.18 17.86 -1.48
C SER A 157 6.43 17.30 -2.14
N LEU A 158 7.11 16.34 -1.51
CA LEU A 158 8.38 15.72 -1.97
C LEU A 158 9.59 16.67 -2.07
N TYR A 159 9.42 17.93 -2.47
CA TYR A 159 10.52 18.89 -2.63
C TYR A 159 11.31 19.06 -1.33
N ASP A 160 10.62 19.25 -0.20
CA ASP A 160 11.27 19.44 1.09
C ASP A 160 11.84 18.12 1.69
N LYS A 161 11.66 16.98 1.00
CA LYS A 161 12.34 15.71 1.33
C LYS A 161 13.65 15.54 0.57
N ILE A 162 13.90 16.35 -0.46
CA ILE A 162 15.16 16.38 -1.19
C ILE A 162 16.20 17.14 -0.34
N PRO A 163 17.40 16.57 -0.10
CA PRO A 163 18.46 17.25 0.64
C PRO A 163 18.75 18.63 0.03
N MET A 164 18.96 19.63 0.88
CA MET A 164 19.06 21.03 0.46
C MET A 164 20.19 21.25 -0.57
N GLU A 165 21.31 20.56 -0.39
CA GLU A 165 22.46 20.54 -1.29
C GLU A 165 22.16 19.94 -2.68
N GLU A 166 21.10 19.15 -2.81
CA GLU A 166 20.68 18.52 -4.06
C GLU A 166 19.61 19.35 -4.80
N GLN A 167 18.98 20.33 -4.15
CA GLN A 167 17.84 21.07 -4.71
C GLN A 167 18.21 21.97 -5.89
N GLU A 168 19.41 22.54 -5.90
CA GLU A 168 19.89 23.40 -7.00
C GLU A 168 20.10 22.62 -8.31
N ASN A 169 20.22 21.29 -8.22
CA ASN A 169 20.51 20.40 -9.34
C ASN A 169 19.25 19.63 -9.83
N ILE A 170 18.06 20.08 -9.41
CA ILE A 170 16.80 19.49 -9.86
C ILE A 170 16.60 19.77 -11.36
N VAL A 171 16.53 18.70 -12.14
CA VAL A 171 16.27 18.73 -13.59
C VAL A 171 14.77 18.69 -13.87
N LEU A 172 14.01 18.00 -13.02
CA LEU A 172 12.56 17.83 -13.13
C LEU A 172 11.96 17.72 -11.73
N TYR A 173 10.84 18.41 -11.49
CA TYR A 173 10.03 18.23 -10.28
C TYR A 173 8.55 18.42 -10.62
N HIS A 174 7.73 17.44 -10.26
CA HIS A 174 6.29 17.50 -10.45
C HIS A 174 5.54 16.76 -9.34
N VAL A 175 4.31 17.20 -9.12
CA VAL A 175 3.24 16.42 -8.48
C VAL A 175 2.13 16.28 -9.50
N THR A 176 1.64 15.06 -9.69
CA THR A 176 0.66 14.74 -10.72
C THR A 176 -0.40 13.81 -10.15
N ARG A 177 -1.66 14.06 -10.52
CA ARG A 177 -2.79 13.16 -10.29
C ARG A 177 -2.74 12.05 -11.33
N PHE A 178 -2.63 10.81 -10.89
CA PHE A 178 -2.70 9.62 -11.71
C PHE A 178 -4.03 8.90 -11.50
N SER A 179 -4.63 8.43 -12.59
CA SER A 179 -5.62 7.35 -12.54
C SER A 179 -4.95 6.00 -12.80
N ASN A 180 -5.60 4.89 -12.45
CA ASN A 180 -5.07 3.56 -12.71
C ASN A 180 -4.70 3.36 -14.20
N GLY A 181 -3.44 2.98 -14.46
CA GLY A 181 -2.90 2.75 -15.80
C GLY A 181 -2.52 4.02 -16.57
N MET A 182 -2.60 5.20 -15.94
CA MET A 182 -2.17 6.45 -16.58
C MET A 182 -0.65 6.46 -16.74
N ASN A 183 -0.20 6.80 -17.95
CA ASN A 183 1.20 7.07 -18.28
C ASN A 183 1.40 8.59 -18.45
N GLN A 184 2.41 9.14 -17.78
CA GLN A 184 2.79 10.53 -17.86
C GLN A 184 4.20 10.67 -18.47
N PRO A 185 4.32 11.09 -19.73
CA PRO A 185 5.60 11.34 -20.38
C PRO A 185 6.18 12.70 -19.99
N HIS A 186 7.51 12.76 -19.87
CA HIS A 186 8.31 13.97 -19.71
C HIS A 186 9.54 13.92 -20.60
N ASN A 187 9.91 15.06 -21.18
CA ASN A 187 11.18 15.19 -21.88
C ASN A 187 12.18 15.93 -20.99
N ILE A 188 13.34 15.33 -20.76
CA ILE A 188 14.41 15.92 -19.95
C ILE A 188 15.72 15.86 -20.72
N THR A 189 16.59 16.85 -20.53
CA THR A 189 17.92 16.86 -21.14
C THR A 189 18.94 16.38 -20.14
N LEU A 190 19.64 15.30 -20.45
CA LEU A 190 20.68 14.73 -19.60
C LEU A 190 22.05 14.84 -20.29
N LYS A 191 23.08 15.14 -19.51
CA LYS A 191 24.49 15.12 -19.90
C LYS A 191 25.00 13.67 -19.93
N THR A 192 25.96 13.37 -20.82
CA THR A 192 26.72 12.10 -20.84
C THR A 192 27.63 12.00 -19.63
N ASP A 193 27.92 10.80 -19.16
CA ASP A 193 28.86 10.54 -18.07
C ASP A 193 28.43 11.13 -16.72
N TYR A 194 27.12 11.29 -16.53
CA TYR A 194 26.54 11.73 -15.27
C TYR A 194 25.64 10.65 -14.68
N MET A 195 25.62 10.59 -13.35
CA MET A 195 24.64 9.88 -12.57
C MET A 195 23.53 10.83 -12.17
N TYR A 196 22.30 10.39 -12.35
CA TYR A 196 21.10 11.06 -11.89
C TYR A 196 20.46 10.27 -10.75
N LYS A 197 19.84 10.97 -9.82
CA LYS A 197 19.06 10.39 -8.74
C LYS A 197 17.59 10.75 -8.94
N PHE A 198 16.73 9.75 -8.85
CA PHE A 198 15.30 9.86 -9.01
C PHE A 198 14.66 9.73 -7.64
N TYR A 199 13.62 10.53 -7.41
CA TYR A 199 12.80 10.53 -6.22
C TYR A 199 11.35 10.32 -6.65
N ILE A 200 10.63 9.44 -5.97
CA ILE A 200 9.19 9.24 -6.18
C ILE A 200 8.51 8.94 -4.85
N GLY A 201 7.33 9.50 -4.63
CA GLY A 201 6.55 9.21 -3.43
C GLY A 201 5.07 9.48 -3.62
N ARG A 202 4.24 8.71 -2.91
CA ARG A 202 2.80 8.96 -2.81
C ARG A 202 2.57 10.15 -1.88
N VAL A 203 1.79 11.13 -2.36
CA VAL A 203 1.52 12.37 -1.60
C VAL A 203 0.04 12.58 -1.27
N SER A 204 -0.88 11.72 -1.75
CA SER A 204 -2.28 11.72 -1.29
C SER A 204 -2.64 10.45 -0.52
N PRO A 205 -3.61 10.54 0.41
CA PRO A 205 -4.16 9.39 1.12
C PRO A 205 -5.14 8.57 0.28
N VAL A 206 -5.46 7.39 0.80
CA VAL A 206 -6.46 6.45 0.29
C VAL A 206 -7.23 5.89 1.49
N SER A 207 -8.54 6.07 1.54
CA SER A 207 -9.40 5.63 2.66
C SER A 207 -9.39 4.11 2.83
N ILE A 208 -9.34 3.36 1.73
CA ILE A 208 -9.41 1.90 1.72
C ILE A 208 -7.99 1.36 1.86
N ILE A 209 -7.61 1.07 3.11
CA ILE A 209 -6.35 0.44 3.51
C ILE A 209 -5.16 1.37 3.23
N ASN A 210 -4.50 1.87 4.28
CA ASN A 210 -3.24 2.63 4.16
C ASN A 210 -2.13 1.90 3.35
N ASN A 211 -2.32 0.60 3.09
CA ASN A 211 -1.48 -0.30 2.29
C ASN A 211 -2.05 -0.64 0.90
N SER A 212 -3.01 0.14 0.37
CA SER A 212 -3.49 -0.03 -1.00
C SER A 212 -2.33 0.03 -1.99
N HIS A 213 -2.23 -1.01 -2.83
CA HIS A 213 -1.12 -1.17 -3.76
C HIS A 213 -1.18 -0.10 -4.85
N VAL A 214 -0.12 0.71 -4.91
CA VAL A 214 0.14 1.66 -6.00
C VAL A 214 1.47 1.27 -6.61
N ASP A 215 1.41 0.58 -7.74
CA ASP A 215 2.57 0.10 -8.47
C ASP A 215 3.05 1.20 -9.40
N THR A 216 4.35 1.31 -9.54
CA THR A 216 4.93 2.32 -10.43
C THR A 216 6.02 1.72 -11.29
N ILE A 217 6.00 2.12 -12.56
CA ILE A 217 6.96 1.70 -13.57
C ILE A 217 7.56 2.97 -14.17
N TYR A 218 8.88 3.10 -14.05
CA TYR A 218 9.65 4.12 -14.76
C TYR A 218 10.39 3.52 -15.94
N ILE A 219 10.08 4.04 -17.11
CA ILE A 219 10.81 3.73 -18.34
C ILE A 219 11.49 5.00 -18.83
N LEU A 220 12.80 4.94 -19.00
CA LEU A 220 13.60 5.97 -19.65
C LEU A 220 13.87 5.53 -21.08
N THR A 221 13.62 6.40 -22.06
CA THR A 221 14.03 6.19 -23.46
C THR A 221 15.12 7.20 -23.78
N ASP A 222 16.27 6.71 -24.25
CA ASP A 222 17.41 7.56 -24.59
C ASP A 222 17.25 8.24 -25.96
N PRO A 223 18.15 9.19 -26.31
CA PRO A 223 18.13 9.86 -27.62
C PRO A 223 18.19 8.93 -28.84
N GLU A 224 18.70 7.72 -28.69
CA GLU A 224 18.81 6.71 -29.76
C GLU A 224 17.59 5.76 -29.80
N GLY A 225 16.64 5.93 -28.86
CA GLY A 225 15.41 5.14 -28.78
C GLY A 225 15.52 3.87 -27.93
N ILE A 226 16.63 3.66 -27.22
CA ILE A 226 16.82 2.51 -26.32
C ILE A 226 16.02 2.75 -25.04
N LYS A 227 15.25 1.74 -24.64
CA LYS A 227 14.39 1.78 -23.46
C LYS A 227 15.05 1.08 -22.27
N PHE A 228 15.05 1.75 -21.13
CA PHE A 228 15.53 1.27 -19.85
C PHE A 228 14.39 1.26 -18.84
N THR A 229 14.06 0.10 -18.26
CA THR A 229 13.18 0.05 -17.09
C THR A 229 14.04 0.30 -15.87
N ILE A 230 13.97 1.50 -15.31
CA ILE A 230 14.90 1.96 -14.26
C ILE A 230 14.32 1.82 -12.86
N PHE A 231 13.01 1.62 -12.76
CA PHE A 231 12.32 1.33 -11.50
C PHE A 231 11.03 0.57 -11.78
N THR A 232 10.78 -0.45 -10.96
CA THR A 232 9.52 -1.18 -10.91
C THR A 232 9.27 -1.50 -9.46
N ASN A 233 8.18 -0.99 -8.90
CA ASN A 233 7.82 -1.24 -7.53
C ASN A 233 6.43 -1.87 -7.48
N GLU A 234 6.33 -3.00 -6.77
CA GLU A 234 5.07 -3.72 -6.50
C GLU A 234 4.21 -2.99 -5.47
N THR A 235 4.73 -2.02 -4.72
CA THR A 235 3.96 -1.16 -3.82
C THR A 235 4.76 0.09 -3.45
N LEU A 236 4.33 1.27 -3.89
CA LEU A 236 4.89 2.52 -3.37
C LEU A 236 4.78 2.57 -1.84
N THR A 237 5.79 3.17 -1.23
CA THR A 237 5.87 3.37 0.21
C THR A 237 4.68 4.15 0.78
N ILE A 238 4.55 4.13 2.11
CA ILE A 238 3.49 4.83 2.84
C ILE A 238 3.51 6.32 2.46
N ILE A 239 2.36 7.00 2.59
CA ILE A 239 2.26 8.43 2.25
C ILE A 239 3.39 9.20 2.93
N ASN A 240 4.04 10.11 2.18
CA ASN A 240 5.21 10.91 2.59
C ASN A 240 6.57 10.21 2.63
N ASP A 241 6.63 8.90 2.44
CA ASP A 241 7.89 8.22 2.17
C ASP A 241 8.28 8.41 0.70
N VAL A 242 9.58 8.35 0.45
CA VAL A 242 10.16 8.63 -0.87
C VAL A 242 11.11 7.51 -1.24
N ASP A 243 10.81 6.84 -2.34
CA ASP A 243 11.71 5.88 -2.97
C ASP A 243 12.76 6.62 -3.77
N THR A 244 13.99 6.12 -3.72
CA THR A 244 15.12 6.70 -4.45
C THR A 244 15.86 5.65 -5.25
N PHE A 245 16.21 5.98 -6.48
CA PHE A 245 16.99 5.12 -7.38
C PHE A 245 17.87 5.96 -8.29
N LYS A 246 18.80 5.32 -9.00
CA LYS A 246 19.87 6.01 -9.74
C LYS A 246 19.97 5.50 -11.17
N PHE A 247 20.31 6.38 -12.08
CA PHE A 247 20.55 6.06 -13.49
C PHE A 247 21.75 6.84 -14.02
N GLY A 248 22.67 6.14 -14.68
CA GLY A 248 23.84 6.73 -15.34
C GLY A 248 23.62 6.84 -16.85
N THR A 249 24.08 7.93 -17.45
CA THR A 249 23.96 8.19 -18.88
C THR A 249 25.26 7.91 -19.62
N ALA A 250 25.16 7.23 -20.76
CA ALA A 250 26.27 7.00 -21.68
C ALA A 250 26.32 8.00 -22.85
N ILE A 251 25.19 8.66 -23.14
CA ILE A 251 25.07 9.67 -24.19
C ILE A 251 24.37 10.90 -23.63
N ALA A 252 24.65 12.05 -24.22
CA ALA A 252 23.97 13.30 -23.89
C ALA A 252 22.77 13.50 -24.83
N GLY A 253 21.72 14.16 -24.34
CA GLY A 253 20.60 14.56 -25.19
C GLY A 253 19.26 14.56 -24.47
N THR A 254 18.19 14.57 -25.26
CA THR A 254 16.82 14.53 -24.74
C THR A 254 16.39 13.10 -24.49
N TYR A 255 16.13 12.77 -23.24
CA TYR A 255 15.54 11.53 -22.79
C TYR A 255 14.04 11.72 -22.60
N GLN A 256 13.27 10.68 -22.92
CA GLN A 256 11.85 10.61 -22.57
C GLN A 256 11.68 9.74 -21.33
N VAL A 257 11.15 10.32 -20.26
CA VAL A 257 10.75 9.61 -19.04
C VAL A 257 9.27 9.29 -19.12
N ASN A 258 8.91 8.03 -18.99
CA ASN A 258 7.52 7.57 -18.90
C ASN A 258 7.29 7.01 -17.51
N LEU A 259 6.46 7.68 -16.72
CA LEU A 259 5.98 7.18 -15.44
C LEU A 259 4.58 6.62 -15.63
N THR A 260 4.44 5.31 -15.41
CA THR A 260 3.13 4.65 -15.37
C THR A 260 2.79 4.27 -13.95
N VAL A 261 1.56 4.58 -13.53
CA VAL A 261 1.05 4.25 -12.19
C VAL A 261 -0.14 3.31 -12.33
N HIS A 262 -0.06 2.15 -11.70
CA HIS A 262 -1.18 1.22 -11.56
C HIS A 262 -1.62 1.22 -10.11
N GLY A 263 -2.93 1.29 -9.86
CA GLY A 263 -3.43 1.39 -8.50
C GLY A 263 -4.79 0.77 -8.36
N GLN A 264 -5.08 0.28 -7.15
CA GLN A 264 -6.42 -0.18 -6.78
C GLN A 264 -7.39 0.98 -6.48
N VAL A 265 -6.90 2.21 -6.61
CA VAL A 265 -7.64 3.44 -6.33
C VAL A 265 -7.95 4.17 -7.62
N GLN A 266 -9.05 4.93 -7.62
CA GLN A 266 -9.47 5.67 -8.81
C GLN A 266 -8.47 6.77 -9.17
N TYR A 267 -7.99 7.51 -8.15
CA TYR A 267 -7.01 8.57 -8.30
C TYR A 267 -6.01 8.57 -7.14
N THR A 268 -4.77 8.96 -7.44
CA THR A 268 -3.71 9.18 -6.45
C THR A 268 -2.77 10.27 -6.93
N ASN A 269 -2.24 11.06 -6.01
CA ASN A 269 -1.25 12.08 -6.31
C ASN A 269 0.14 11.51 -6.01
N ILE A 270 0.99 11.56 -7.01
CA ILE A 270 2.38 11.11 -6.93
C ILE A 270 3.28 12.33 -7.15
N GLY A 271 4.19 12.56 -6.22
CA GLY A 271 5.31 13.47 -6.38
C GLY A 271 6.50 12.74 -6.98
N TYR A 272 7.26 13.38 -7.85
CA TYR A 272 8.52 12.86 -8.35
C TYR A 272 9.49 13.96 -8.77
N ALA A 273 10.78 13.65 -8.65
CA ALA A 273 11.87 14.53 -9.03
C ALA A 273 13.06 13.77 -9.62
N ILE A 274 13.85 14.47 -10.44
CA ILE A 274 15.09 13.97 -11.02
C ILE A 274 16.18 15.00 -10.76
N ILE A 275 17.30 14.56 -10.24
CA ILE A 275 18.41 15.41 -9.82
C ILE A 275 19.69 14.96 -10.51
N GLU A 276 20.46 15.92 -11.03
CA GLU A 276 21.84 15.70 -11.45
C GLU A 276 22.71 15.47 -10.20
N PHE A 277 23.15 14.22 -9.99
CA PHE A 277 23.81 13.84 -8.73
C PHE A 277 25.32 14.05 -8.78
N ARG A 278 26.00 13.45 -9.76
CA ARG A 278 27.45 13.65 -9.96
C ARG A 278 27.91 13.17 -11.32
N ARG A 279 29.02 13.71 -11.80
CA ARG A 279 29.79 13.15 -12.91
C ARG A 279 30.41 11.81 -12.49
N ILE A 280 30.39 10.81 -13.36
CA ILE A 280 30.89 9.45 -13.08
C ILE A 280 32.16 9.08 -13.84
N SER A 281 32.49 9.80 -14.91
CA SER A 281 33.75 9.61 -15.63
C SER A 281 34.41 10.96 -15.88
N GLU A 282 35.73 11.00 -15.74
CA GLU A 282 36.53 12.13 -16.17
C GLU A 282 37.10 11.83 -17.56
N LEU A 283 37.12 12.84 -18.44
CA LEU A 283 37.86 12.73 -19.69
C LEU A 283 39.34 12.73 -19.34
N VAL A 284 39.97 11.56 -19.37
CA VAL A 284 41.42 11.46 -19.25
C VAL A 284 42.02 12.01 -20.53
N ASP A 285 42.78 13.10 -20.44
CA ASP A 285 43.55 13.60 -21.58
C ASP A 285 44.52 12.49 -22.02
N PRO A 286 44.48 12.01 -23.27
CA PRO A 286 45.43 11.00 -23.75
C PRO A 286 46.90 11.46 -23.65
N ASN A 287 47.15 12.77 -23.46
CA ASN A 287 48.48 13.34 -23.24
C ASN A 287 48.83 13.60 -21.76
N MET A 288 47.91 13.35 -20.81
CA MET A 288 48.30 13.27 -19.40
C MET A 288 49.04 11.96 -19.17
N THR A 289 50.37 12.04 -19.03
CA THR A 289 51.13 11.03 -18.31
C THR A 289 50.59 10.94 -16.89
N VAL A 290 49.74 9.95 -16.64
CA VAL A 290 49.45 9.48 -15.28
C VAL A 290 50.80 9.03 -14.73
N ILE A 291 51.41 9.83 -13.85
CA ILE A 291 52.47 9.31 -12.98
C ILE A 291 51.74 8.24 -12.17
N PRO A 292 52.10 6.95 -12.28
CA PRO A 292 51.46 5.95 -11.45
C PRO A 292 51.68 6.37 -10.01
N ASP A 293 50.59 6.65 -9.28
CA ASP A 293 50.65 6.67 -7.83
C ASP A 293 51.34 5.38 -7.40
N PRO A 294 52.24 5.42 -6.41
CA PRO A 294 52.87 4.21 -5.90
C PRO A 294 51.75 3.22 -5.60
N GLU A 295 51.84 2.03 -6.21
CA GLU A 295 50.81 1.00 -6.13
C GLU A 295 50.28 0.93 -4.69
N PRO A 296 48.98 1.14 -4.44
CA PRO A 296 48.45 0.85 -3.12
C PRO A 296 48.77 -0.61 -2.86
N VAL A 297 49.47 -0.88 -1.75
CA VAL A 297 49.80 -2.23 -1.30
C VAL A 297 48.60 -3.12 -1.55
N ASN A 298 48.78 -4.11 -2.43
CA ASN A 298 47.75 -5.01 -2.93
C ASN A 298 47.08 -5.76 -1.76
N ASN A 299 46.10 -5.11 -1.15
CA ASN A 299 45.19 -5.68 -0.16
C ASN A 299 43.81 -5.94 -0.79
N THR A 300 43.73 -5.97 -2.12
CA THR A 300 42.58 -6.53 -2.84
C THR A 300 42.58 -8.05 -2.65
N HIS A 301 42.12 -8.50 -1.49
CA HIS A 301 41.42 -9.77 -1.42
C HIS A 301 40.20 -9.64 -2.32
N PHE A 302 40.20 -10.34 -3.45
CA PHE A 302 38.94 -10.72 -4.08
C PHE A 302 38.08 -11.32 -2.98
N GLN A 303 37.02 -10.63 -2.56
CA GLN A 303 35.93 -11.28 -1.84
C GLN A 303 35.33 -12.28 -2.83
N LYS A 304 35.89 -13.49 -2.87
CA LYS A 304 35.11 -14.67 -3.17
C LYS A 304 33.92 -14.57 -2.21
N ASN A 305 32.73 -14.40 -2.76
CA ASN A 305 31.49 -14.65 -2.03
C ASN A 305 31.50 -16.12 -1.59
N VAL A 306 32.24 -16.41 -0.52
CA VAL A 306 32.03 -17.60 0.27
C VAL A 306 30.82 -17.25 1.11
N PHE A 307 29.64 -17.68 0.65
CA PHE A 307 28.50 -17.85 1.53
C PHE A 307 28.92 -18.84 2.63
N SER A 308 29.49 -18.34 3.72
CA SER A 308 29.68 -19.12 4.93
C SER A 308 28.37 -19.09 5.69
N MET A 309 27.51 -20.06 5.41
CA MET A 309 26.32 -20.30 6.21
C MET A 309 26.78 -20.63 7.65
N PRO A 310 26.24 -19.99 8.70
CA PRO A 310 26.61 -20.30 10.08
C PRO A 310 26.42 -21.80 10.33
N GLN A 311 27.39 -22.47 10.95
CA GLN A 311 27.36 -23.93 11.15
C GLN A 311 26.08 -24.40 11.90
N GLU A 312 25.51 -23.52 12.72
CA GLU A 312 24.23 -23.72 13.41
C GLU A 312 23.03 -23.82 12.46
N TRP A 313 23.04 -23.08 11.35
CA TRP A 313 21.99 -23.13 10.34
C TRP A 313 22.04 -24.42 9.53
N ASN A 314 23.22 -24.97 9.23
CA ASN A 314 23.33 -26.27 8.58
C ASN A 314 22.78 -27.40 9.48
N THR A 315 23.00 -27.29 10.79
CA THR A 315 22.48 -28.28 11.75
C THR A 315 20.96 -28.16 11.86
N GLY A 316 20.43 -26.93 11.93
CA GLY A 316 18.99 -26.67 11.96
C GLY A 316 18.25 -27.17 10.73
N ILE A 317 18.78 -26.91 9.53
CA ILE A 317 18.17 -27.36 8.26
C ILE A 317 18.17 -28.89 8.17
N VAL A 318 19.27 -29.57 8.51
CA VAL A 318 19.33 -31.05 8.44
C VAL A 318 18.36 -31.70 9.43
N VAL A 319 18.22 -31.16 10.64
CA VAL A 319 17.27 -31.69 11.65
C VAL A 319 15.82 -31.47 11.21
N LEU A 320 15.50 -30.30 10.64
CA LEU A 320 14.13 -29.94 10.27
C LEU A 320 13.65 -30.72 9.03
N PHE A 321 14.47 -30.82 7.98
CA PHE A 321 14.13 -31.63 6.81
C PHE A 321 14.23 -33.13 7.09
N GLY A 322 15.21 -33.58 7.88
CA GLY A 322 15.31 -34.97 8.31
C GLY A 322 14.09 -35.43 9.13
N GLY A 323 13.62 -34.59 10.05
CA GLY A 323 12.41 -34.87 10.84
C GLY A 323 11.16 -35.01 9.99
N ILE A 324 10.97 -34.13 8.99
CA ILE A 324 9.82 -34.18 8.08
C ILE A 324 9.81 -35.49 7.29
N VAL A 325 10.96 -35.93 6.76
CA VAL A 325 11.05 -37.19 6.00
C VAL A 325 10.72 -38.40 6.87
N VAL A 326 11.21 -38.43 8.12
CA VAL A 326 10.90 -39.53 9.06
C VAL A 326 9.41 -39.54 9.42
N ILE A 327 8.80 -38.38 9.67
CA ILE A 327 7.36 -38.28 9.94
C ILE A 327 6.56 -38.77 8.73
N ILE A 328 6.92 -38.36 7.51
CA ILE A 328 6.27 -38.86 6.28
C ILE A 328 6.43 -40.38 6.18
N PHE A 329 7.62 -40.92 6.44
CA PHE A 329 7.85 -42.38 6.38
C PHE A 329 7.02 -43.13 7.43
N VAL A 330 6.95 -42.63 8.67
CA VAL A 330 6.13 -43.22 9.74
C VAL A 330 4.64 -43.14 9.39
N VAL A 331 4.17 -42.02 8.86
CA VAL A 331 2.78 -41.87 8.42
C VAL A 331 2.47 -42.82 7.25
N VAL A 332 3.36 -42.95 6.27
CA VAL A 332 3.17 -43.85 5.12
C VAL A 332 3.21 -45.32 5.53
N VAL A 333 4.12 -45.71 6.43
CA VAL A 333 4.21 -47.09 6.93
C VAL A 333 3.04 -47.42 7.84
N LYS A 334 2.60 -46.50 8.71
CA LYS A 334 1.48 -46.71 9.64
C LYS A 334 0.11 -46.63 8.95
N ASN A 335 -0.02 -45.86 7.86
CA ASN A 335 -1.24 -45.78 7.05
C ASN A 335 -1.22 -46.69 5.80
N ARG A 336 -0.18 -47.52 5.61
CA ARG A 336 -0.24 -48.61 4.63
C ARG A 336 -1.24 -49.65 5.12
N LYS A 337 -2.49 -49.53 4.65
CA LYS A 337 -3.44 -50.64 4.71
C LYS A 337 -2.78 -51.88 4.08
N PRO A 338 -2.85 -53.07 4.71
CA PRO A 338 -2.38 -54.29 4.08
C PRO A 338 -3.14 -54.46 2.76
N ASN A 339 -2.41 -54.55 1.67
CA ASN A 339 -2.96 -54.70 0.33
C ASN A 339 -3.41 -56.16 0.15
N VAL A 340 -4.56 -56.51 0.75
CA VAL A 340 -5.12 -57.88 0.76
C VAL A 340 -5.44 -58.37 -0.67
N GLU A 341 -5.68 -57.46 -1.63
CA GLU A 341 -5.99 -57.82 -3.02
C GLU A 341 -4.80 -58.33 -3.87
N PHE A 342 -3.54 -58.10 -3.45
CA PHE A 342 -2.37 -58.62 -4.19
C PHE A 342 -2.09 -60.09 -3.86
N ASN A 343 -2.32 -60.50 -2.61
CA ASN A 343 -2.09 -61.88 -2.17
C ASN A 343 -3.20 -62.86 -2.61
N GLU A 344 -4.44 -62.38 -2.83
CA GLU A 344 -5.50 -63.24 -3.39
C GLU A 344 -5.31 -63.53 -4.90
N ARG A 345 -4.73 -62.60 -5.67
CA ARG A 345 -4.41 -62.86 -7.09
C ARG A 345 -3.27 -63.87 -7.26
N ILE A 346 -2.30 -63.90 -6.36
CA ILE A 346 -1.19 -64.87 -6.43
C ILE A 346 -1.66 -66.29 -6.04
N ASN A 347 -2.54 -66.43 -5.04
CA ASN A 347 -3.08 -67.74 -4.65
C ASN A 347 -3.99 -68.37 -5.72
N LYS A 348 -4.74 -67.56 -6.48
CA LYS A 348 -5.60 -68.06 -7.57
C LYS A 348 -4.81 -68.54 -8.80
N PHE A 349 -3.60 -68.01 -9.02
CA PHE A 349 -2.67 -68.49 -10.06
C PHE A 349 -1.81 -69.68 -9.62
N GLY A 350 -1.64 -69.92 -8.31
CA GLY A 350 -0.90 -71.06 -7.76
C GLY A 350 -1.70 -72.37 -7.67
N GLN A 351 -3.03 -72.30 -7.47
CA GLN A 351 -3.88 -73.51 -7.40
C GLN A 351 -4.24 -74.10 -8.76
N ASN A 352 -4.43 -73.28 -9.81
CA ASN A 352 -4.72 -73.78 -11.17
C ASN A 352 -3.52 -74.44 -11.89
N ARG A 353 -2.34 -74.45 -11.27
CA ARG A 353 -1.14 -75.13 -11.80
C ARG A 353 -0.85 -76.49 -11.15
N LYS A 354 -1.56 -76.87 -10.09
CA LYS A 354 -1.35 -78.16 -9.38
C LYS A 354 -2.37 -79.24 -9.72
N GLU A 355 -3.43 -78.94 -10.46
CA GLU A 355 -4.40 -79.95 -10.95
C GLU A 355 -4.14 -80.43 -12.40
N LYS A 356 -2.95 -80.15 -12.98
CA LYS A 356 -2.62 -80.57 -14.36
C LYS A 356 -1.30 -81.33 -14.50
N THR A 357 -0.87 -82.00 -13.43
CA THR A 357 0.29 -82.90 -13.46
C THR A 357 0.07 -84.11 -12.56
N GLU A 358 -0.96 -84.90 -12.87
CA GLU A 358 -1.02 -86.34 -12.57
C GLU A 358 -1.40 -87.07 -13.85
N ASN A 359 -0.41 -87.76 -14.42
CA ASN A 359 -0.52 -88.90 -15.31
C ASN A 359 0.67 -89.81 -14.99
#